data_AF-A0A9W8QE21-F1
#
_entry.id   AF-A0A9W8QE21-F1
#
_cell.length_a   1.000
_cell.length_b   1.000
_cell.length_c   1.000
_cell.angle_alpha   90.00
_cell.angle_beta   90.00
_cell.angle_gamma   90.00
#
_symmetry.space_group_name_H-M   'P 1'
#
loop_
_entity.id
_entity.type
_entity.pdbx_description
1 polymer ?
#
loop_
_entity_poly.entity_id
_entity_poly.type
_entity_poly.pdbx_seq_one_letter_code
_entity_poly.pdbx_strand_id
1 'polypeptide(L)'
;MLHLPGPKGKKAGDAFDAGMEIYPGSKMKHFEVLHKRTGIAYEDMLFFDDESRNMETEKLGVTMRLIRDGVTWGEVEKGVEEWRKRRGYKKN
;
A
#
# COMPACT_ATOMS: atom_id res chain seq x y z
N MET A 1 -17.73 4.27 36.84
CA MET A 1 -17.10 4.62 35.55
C MET A 1 -18.23 4.98 34.59
N LEU A 2 -18.43 6.27 34.33
CA LEU A 2 -19.55 6.77 33.52
C LEU A 2 -19.22 6.54 32.03
N HIS A 3 -19.98 5.68 31.35
CA HIS A 3 -19.92 5.57 29.88
C HIS A 3 -20.87 6.61 29.29
N LEU A 4 -20.33 7.61 28.61
CA LEU A 4 -21.12 8.54 27.81
C LEU A 4 -21.35 7.92 26.42
N PRO A 5 -22.60 7.86 25.93
CA PRO A 5 -22.89 7.40 24.57
C PRO A 5 -22.54 8.52 23.57
N GLY A 6 -21.32 8.47 23.06
CA GLY A 6 -20.91 9.19 21.84
C GLY A 6 -20.83 8.23 20.66
N PRO A 7 -20.93 8.70 19.40
CA PRO A 7 -20.61 7.87 18.25
C PRO A 7 -19.21 7.30 18.44
N LYS A 8 -19.06 5.97 18.34
CA LYS A 8 -17.76 5.31 18.42
C LYS A 8 -16.85 5.99 17.39
N GLY A 9 -15.78 6.64 17.85
CA GLY A 9 -14.81 7.26 16.95
C GLY A 9 -14.33 6.23 15.93
N LYS A 10 -14.27 6.62 14.65
CA LYS A 10 -13.73 5.75 13.60
C LYS A 10 -12.26 5.49 13.90
N LYS A 11 -11.82 4.24 13.78
CA LYS A 11 -10.39 3.90 13.86
C LYS A 11 -9.73 4.36 12.57
N ALA A 12 -8.43 4.68 12.64
CA ALA A 12 -7.66 5.07 11.45
C ALA A 12 -7.72 3.99 10.35
N GLY A 13 -7.76 2.71 10.73
CA GLY A 13 -7.89 1.60 9.78
C GLY A 13 -9.21 1.58 9.01
N ASP A 14 -10.28 2.15 9.58
CA ASP A 14 -11.60 2.20 8.94
C ASP A 14 -11.65 3.19 7.76
N ALA A 15 -10.57 3.95 7.53
CA ALA A 15 -10.43 4.83 6.37
C ALA A 15 -10.00 4.11 5.09
N PHE A 16 -9.67 2.81 5.17
CA PHE A 16 -9.13 2.04 4.05
C PHE A 16 -10.05 0.88 3.66
N ASP A 17 -10.60 0.93 2.45
CA ASP A 17 -11.62 -0.03 1.98
C ASP A 17 -11.04 -1.39 1.55
N ALA A 18 -9.72 -1.46 1.34
CA ALA A 18 -9.04 -2.67 0.83
C ALA A 18 -8.86 -3.78 1.88
N GLY A 19 -9.15 -3.52 3.16
CA GLY A 19 -8.85 -4.43 4.27
C GLY A 19 -7.36 -4.55 4.59
N MET A 20 -7.01 -5.31 5.63
CA MET A 20 -5.64 -5.43 6.14
C MET A 20 -5.10 -6.86 6.02
N GLU A 21 -3.89 -7.01 5.47
CA GLU A 21 -3.13 -8.28 5.46
C GLU A 21 -1.95 -8.19 6.44
N ILE A 22 -2.21 -8.42 7.73
CA ILE A 22 -1.21 -8.30 8.81
C ILE A 22 -1.01 -9.66 9.47
N TYR A 23 0.01 -10.38 9.01
CA TYR A 23 0.46 -11.65 9.57
C TYR A 23 1.89 -11.95 9.04
N PRO A 24 2.65 -12.85 9.68
CA PRO A 24 3.96 -13.25 9.17
C PRO A 24 3.85 -14.00 7.83
N GLY A 25 4.70 -13.67 6.86
CA GLY A 25 4.71 -14.31 5.56
C GLY A 25 5.43 -13.49 4.49
N SER A 26 5.55 -14.02 3.27
CA SER A 26 6.04 -13.24 2.13
C SER A 26 4.98 -12.24 1.69
N LYS A 27 5.40 -11.01 1.40
CA LYS A 27 4.52 -9.96 0.84
C LYS A 27 3.90 -10.37 -0.49
N MET A 28 4.51 -11.30 -1.23
CA MET A 28 3.90 -11.92 -2.42
C MET A 28 2.51 -12.47 -2.09
N LYS A 29 2.39 -13.20 -0.97
CA LYS A 29 1.11 -13.80 -0.57
C LYS A 29 0.08 -12.76 -0.13
N HIS A 30 0.55 -11.69 0.53
CA HIS A 30 -0.32 -10.59 0.94
C HIS A 30 -0.91 -9.89 -0.30
N PHE A 31 -0.07 -9.64 -1.31
CA PHE A 31 -0.51 -9.04 -2.57
C PHE A 31 -1.47 -9.94 -3.35
N GLU A 32 -1.28 -11.27 -3.37
CA GLU A 32 -2.25 -12.20 -3.97
C GLU A 32 -3.63 -12.09 -3.32
N VAL A 33 -3.70 -12.00 -1.99
CA VAL A 33 -4.97 -11.87 -1.27
C VAL A 33 -5.60 -10.51 -1.53
N LEU A 34 -4.80 -9.43 -1.50
CA LEU A 34 -5.27 -8.08 -1.83
C LEU A 34 -5.82 -8.02 -3.25
N HIS A 35 -5.10 -8.54 -4.23
CA HIS A 35 -5.54 -8.60 -5.62
C HIS A 35 -6.86 -9.36 -5.76
N LYS A 36 -6.96 -10.56 -5.17
CA LYS A 36 -8.20 -11.35 -5.20
C LYS A 36 -9.38 -10.63 -4.53
N ARG A 37 -9.13 -9.91 -3.43
CA ARG A 37 -10.16 -9.21 -2.66
C ARG A 37 -10.64 -7.93 -3.35
N THR A 38 -9.73 -7.14 -3.88
CA THR A 38 -10.06 -5.81 -4.44
C THR A 38 -10.34 -5.84 -5.93
N GLY A 39 -9.83 -6.85 -6.65
CA GLY A 39 -9.87 -6.90 -8.12
C GLY A 39 -8.93 -5.90 -8.80
N ILE A 40 -8.12 -5.15 -8.04
CA ILE A 40 -7.17 -4.18 -8.57
C ILE A 40 -5.99 -4.95 -9.18
N ALA A 41 -5.59 -4.60 -10.41
CA ALA A 41 -4.45 -5.21 -11.07
C ALA A 41 -3.13 -4.83 -10.36
N TYR A 42 -2.12 -5.71 -10.39
CA TYR A 42 -0.87 -5.46 -9.66
C TYR A 42 -0.16 -4.19 -10.12
N GLU A 43 -0.19 -3.90 -11.42
CA GLU A 43 0.32 -2.69 -12.05
C GLU A 43 -0.34 -1.39 -11.55
N ASP A 44 -1.52 -1.48 -10.93
CA ASP A 44 -2.23 -0.35 -10.33
C ASP A 44 -1.96 -0.23 -8.83
N MET A 45 -1.03 -1.03 -8.29
CA MET A 45 -0.61 -0.98 -6.89
C MET A 45 0.75 -0.30 -6.74
N LEU A 46 0.84 0.58 -5.74
CA LEU A 46 2.06 1.23 -5.28
C LEU A 46 2.30 0.83 -3.82
N PHE A 47 3.49 0.28 -3.56
CA PHE A 47 3.85 -0.30 -2.28
C PHE A 47 5.07 0.41 -1.69
N PHE A 48 4.96 0.85 -0.43
CA PHE A 48 6.05 1.46 0.31
C PHE A 48 6.46 0.53 1.45
N ASP A 49 7.73 0.15 1.53
CA ASP A 49 8.25 -0.75 2.54
C ASP A 49 9.75 -0.50 2.73
N ASP A 50 10.28 -0.73 3.93
CA ASP A 50 11.68 -0.50 4.28
C ASP A 50 12.56 -1.75 4.16
N GLU A 51 11.96 -2.92 3.95
CA GLU A 51 12.67 -4.16 3.77
C GLU A 51 12.96 -4.42 2.28
N SER A 52 14.25 -4.32 1.93
CA SER A 52 14.77 -4.56 0.58
C SER A 52 14.35 -5.91 -0.03
N ARG A 53 14.21 -6.96 0.79
CA ARG A 53 13.74 -8.28 0.33
C ARG A 53 12.35 -8.22 -0.31
N ASN A 54 11.50 -7.28 0.11
CA ASN A 54 10.15 -7.14 -0.42
C ASN A 54 10.11 -6.56 -1.85
N MET A 55 11.25 -6.13 -2.42
CA MET A 55 11.37 -5.84 -3.85
C MET A 55 10.98 -7.04 -4.74
N GLU A 56 10.97 -8.27 -4.21
CA GLU A 56 10.46 -9.44 -4.96
C GLU A 56 9.01 -9.27 -5.46
N THR A 57 8.21 -8.42 -4.80
CA THR A 57 6.83 -8.08 -5.19
C THR A 57 6.72 -7.43 -6.55
N GLU A 58 7.78 -6.80 -7.06
CA GLU A 58 7.80 -6.24 -8.41
C GLU A 58 7.65 -7.32 -9.49
N LYS A 59 7.97 -8.59 -9.18
CA LYS A 59 7.72 -9.72 -10.10
C LYS A 59 6.24 -9.94 -10.39
N LEU A 60 5.34 -9.45 -9.53
CA LEU A 60 3.90 -9.45 -9.77
C LEU A 60 3.44 -8.29 -10.65
N GLY A 61 4.25 -7.25 -10.83
CA GLY A 61 3.89 -6.00 -11.51
C GLY A 61 3.61 -4.82 -10.58
N VAL A 62 3.66 -5.03 -9.26
CA VAL A 62 3.54 -3.95 -8.26
C VAL A 62 4.69 -2.96 -8.41
N THR A 63 4.42 -1.66 -8.30
CA THR A 63 5.50 -0.67 -8.13
C THR A 63 5.92 -0.66 -6.67
N MET A 64 7.14 -1.10 -6.35
CA MET A 64 7.66 -1.08 -4.97
C MET A 64 8.64 0.06 -4.79
N ARG A 65 8.46 0.81 -3.71
CA ARG A 65 9.34 1.89 -3.30
C ARG A 65 9.98 1.57 -1.95
N LEU A 66 11.29 1.33 -2.00
CA LEU A 66 12.11 1.15 -0.80
C LEU A 66 12.28 2.49 -0.07
N ILE A 67 11.78 2.58 1.16
CA ILE A 67 11.90 3.78 2.02
C ILE A 67 12.75 3.46 3.24
N ARG A 68 13.69 4.34 3.63
CA ARG A 68 14.58 4.06 4.79
C ARG A 68 14.12 4.73 6.08
N ASP A 69 13.49 5.90 5.96
CA ASP A 69 13.16 6.77 7.09
C ASP A 69 11.63 6.92 7.26
N GLY A 70 10.88 5.90 6.85
CA GLY A 70 9.42 5.90 6.87
C GLY A 70 8.78 6.71 5.74
N VAL A 71 7.44 6.74 5.74
CA VAL A 71 6.66 7.41 4.70
C VAL A 71 6.58 8.90 5.00
N THR A 72 7.08 9.72 4.08
CA THR A 72 6.92 11.18 4.08
C THR A 72 6.16 11.62 2.83
N TRP A 73 5.66 12.86 2.79
CA TRP A 73 5.04 13.42 1.58
C TRP A 73 5.97 13.36 0.37
N GLY A 74 7.26 13.64 0.55
CA GLY A 74 8.24 13.52 -0.53
C GLY A 74 8.41 12.09 -1.03
N GLU A 75 8.32 11.09 -0.16
CA GLU A 75 8.34 9.68 -0.59
C GLU A 75 7.06 9.29 -1.33
N VAL A 76 5.88 9.76 -0.87
CA VAL A 76 4.61 9.53 -1.57
C VAL A 76 4.65 10.16 -2.97
N GLU A 77 5.10 11.40 -3.10
CA GLU A 77 5.22 12.07 -4.41
C GLU A 77 6.14 11.32 -5.36
N LYS A 78 7.34 10.93 -4.90
CA LYS A 78 8.28 10.16 -5.71
C LYS A 78 7.69 8.80 -6.12
N GLY A 79 7.01 8.12 -5.20
CA GLY A 79 6.36 6.84 -5.48
C GLY A 79 5.25 6.97 -6.53
N VAL A 80 4.41 8.00 -6.42
CA VAL A 80 3.36 8.28 -7.41
C VAL A 80 3.96 8.66 -8.76
N GLU A 81 5.03 9.45 -8.79
CA GLU A 81 5.72 9.80 -10.03
C GLU A 81 6.33 8.55 -10.71
N GLU A 82 6.98 7.68 -9.94
CA GLU A 82 7.56 6.43 -10.43
C GLU A 82 6.48 5.49 -10.98
N TRP A 83 5.42 5.24 -10.20
CA TRP A 83 4.27 4.46 -10.63
C TRP A 83 3.66 5.02 -11.92
N ARG A 84 3.52 6.35 -12.02
CA ARG A 84 3.00 7.00 -13.23
C ARG A 84 3.90 6.80 -14.45
N LYS A 85 5.21 6.96 -14.29
CA LYS A 85 6.20 6.77 -15.36
C LYS A 85 6.16 5.35 -15.91
N ARG A 86 6.11 4.34 -15.04
CA ARG A 86 6.00 2.92 -15.44
C ARG A 86 4.73 2.61 -16.23
N ARG A 87 3.66 3.38 -16.01
CA ARG A 87 2.37 3.26 -16.70
C ARG A 87 2.25 4.16 -17.95
N GLY A 88 3.30 4.93 -18.28
CA GLY A 88 3.29 5.83 -19.44
C GLY A 88 2.43 7.08 -19.27
N TYR A 89 2.00 7.41 -18.05
CA TYR A 89 1.30 8.68 -17.79
C TYR A 89 2.30 9.84 -17.95
N LYS A 90 1.98 10.78 -18.85
CA LYS A 90 2.80 11.97 -19.08
C LYS A 90 2.51 13.02 -18.02
N LYS A 91 3.55 13.73 -17.58
CA LYS A 91 3.39 14.97 -16.81
C LYS A 91 2.89 16.03 -17.80
N ASN A 92 1.64 16.49 -17.63
CA ASN A 92 1.13 17.64 -18.35
C ASN A 92 1.79 18.92 -17.85
#